data_AF-A0AAE5BX21-F1
#
_entry.id   AF-A0AAE5BX21-F1
#
_cell.length_a   1.000
_cell.length_b   1.000
_cell.length_c   1.000
_cell.angle_alpha   90.00
_cell.angle_beta   90.00
_cell.angle_gamma   90.00
#
_symmetry.space_group_name_H-M   'P 1'
#
loop_
_entity.id
_entity.type
_entity.pdbx_description
1 polymer ?
#
loop_
_entity_poly.entity_id
_entity_poly.type
_entity_poly.pdbx_seq_one_letter_code
_entity_poly.pdbx_strand_id
1 'polypeptide(L)'
;MSDWLTPTPAPNTWPRPPRAIPAARLVEPPGGARVVVAGLVLVRQRPGTAKGVIFLTLEDETGTANVVVWAKIYERFRRAVIAGRLLRVTGRLQREAGVVHVVAEVIEDCSALLDDLLAPEARLRPEGARAGDQP
;
A
#
# COMPACT_ATOMS: atom_id res chain seq x y z
N MET A 1 -36.78 8.35 -27.96
CA MET A 1 -35.65 8.19 -28.89
C MET A 1 -34.69 9.34 -28.61
N SER A 2 -33.52 9.21 -28.00
CA SER A 2 -32.71 8.08 -27.55
C SER A 2 -31.70 8.68 -26.54
N ASP A 3 -31.59 8.09 -25.35
CA ASP A 3 -30.64 8.49 -24.31
C ASP A 3 -29.66 7.32 -24.13
N TRP A 4 -28.45 7.42 -24.69
CA TRP A 4 -27.55 6.25 -24.83
C TRP A 4 -26.04 6.47 -24.71
N LEU A 5 -25.52 7.60 -24.21
CA LEU A 5 -24.06 7.75 -24.07
C LEU A 5 -23.62 8.47 -22.79
N THR A 6 -24.09 8.00 -21.63
CA THR A 6 -23.26 8.13 -20.41
C THR A 6 -22.83 6.73 -20.01
N PRO A 7 -21.54 6.34 -20.14
CA PRO A 7 -21.09 5.07 -19.60
C PRO A 7 -21.37 5.07 -18.10
N THR A 8 -22.25 4.18 -17.64
CA THR A 8 -22.43 3.90 -16.22
C THR A 8 -21.05 3.50 -15.67
N PRO A 9 -20.49 4.19 -14.66
CA PRO A 9 -19.22 3.76 -14.07
C PRO A 9 -19.42 2.32 -13.57
N ALA A 10 -18.58 1.40 -14.06
CA ALA A 10 -18.68 0.00 -13.69
C ALA A 10 -18.61 -0.12 -12.15
N PRO A 11 -19.49 -0.91 -11.51
CA PRO A 11 -19.49 -1.01 -10.07
C PRO A 11 -18.16 -1.57 -9.56
N ASN A 12 -17.47 -0.77 -8.74
CA ASN A 12 -16.49 -1.19 -7.74
C ASN A 12 -15.25 -1.96 -8.23
N THR A 13 -14.47 -1.37 -9.16
CA THR A 13 -13.13 -1.88 -9.53
C THR A 13 -12.04 -1.24 -8.68
N TRP A 14 -11.87 -1.71 -7.45
CA TRP A 14 -10.68 -1.37 -6.65
C TRP A 14 -9.52 -2.36 -6.94
N PRO A 15 -8.25 -1.90 -6.87
CA PRO A 15 -7.08 -2.75 -7.16
C PRO A 15 -6.97 -3.97 -6.23
N ARG A 16 -6.92 -5.17 -6.83
CA ARG A 16 -6.74 -6.43 -6.09
C ARG A 16 -5.25 -6.78 -5.99
N PRO A 17 -4.84 -7.53 -4.93
CA PRO A 17 -3.50 -8.13 -4.89
C PRO A 17 -3.15 -8.82 -6.21
N PRO A 18 -1.93 -8.65 -6.76
CA PRO A 18 -0.77 -8.04 -6.13
C PRO A 18 -0.72 -6.50 -6.19
N ARG A 19 -1.67 -5.84 -6.84
CA ARG A 19 -1.67 -4.38 -7.03
C ARG A 19 -2.06 -3.66 -5.74
N ALA A 20 -1.30 -2.61 -5.40
CA ALA A 20 -1.64 -1.76 -4.27
C ALA A 20 -2.89 -0.93 -4.56
N ILE A 21 -3.80 -0.83 -3.58
CA ILE A 21 -4.89 0.13 -3.58
C ILE A 21 -4.37 1.46 -3.00
N PRO A 22 -4.67 2.62 -3.63
CA PRO A 22 -4.35 3.91 -3.05
C PRO A 22 -5.01 4.08 -1.67
N ALA A 23 -4.30 4.71 -0.73
CA ALA A 23 -4.79 4.92 0.63
C ALA A 23 -6.19 5.55 0.67
N ALA A 24 -6.45 6.58 -0.16
CA ALA A 24 -7.75 7.24 -0.25
C ALA A 24 -8.92 6.32 -0.63
N ARG A 25 -8.63 5.19 -1.30
CA ARG A 25 -9.64 4.24 -1.79
C ARG A 25 -9.86 3.06 -0.85
N LEU A 26 -9.20 3.00 0.31
CA LEU A 26 -9.37 1.92 1.29
C LEU A 26 -10.80 1.78 1.84
N VAL A 27 -11.65 2.79 1.64
CA VAL A 27 -13.06 2.75 2.01
C VAL A 27 -13.93 1.91 1.05
N GLU A 28 -13.46 1.63 -0.17
CA GLU A 28 -14.24 0.95 -1.21
C GLU A 28 -14.37 -0.58 -1.03
N PRO A 29 -13.31 -1.33 -0.69
CA PRO A 29 -13.40 -2.78 -0.54
C PRO A 29 -14.25 -3.18 0.67
N PRO A 30 -15.06 -4.24 0.62
CA PRO A 30 -15.84 -4.68 1.78
C PRO A 30 -14.95 -5.09 2.97
N GLY A 31 -15.52 -5.15 4.18
CA GLY A 31 -14.80 -5.67 5.35
C GLY A 31 -14.28 -7.09 5.11
N GLY A 32 -13.08 -7.39 5.61
CA GLY A 32 -12.40 -8.68 5.40
C GLY A 32 -11.77 -8.86 4.01
N ALA A 33 -11.99 -7.93 3.08
CA ALA A 33 -11.37 -7.96 1.77
C ALA A 33 -9.84 -7.93 1.88
N ARG A 34 -9.19 -8.79 1.09
CA ARG A 34 -7.73 -8.84 1.00
C ARG A 34 -7.24 -7.77 0.04
N VAL A 35 -6.35 -6.91 0.50
CA VAL A 35 -5.79 -5.75 -0.22
C VAL A 35 -4.27 -5.77 -0.15
N VAL A 36 -3.64 -4.98 -1.00
CA VAL A 36 -2.23 -4.57 -0.85
C VAL A 36 -2.21 -3.07 -0.66
N VAL A 37 -1.43 -2.56 0.28
CA VAL A 37 -1.05 -1.14 0.37
C VAL A 37 0.45 -1.04 0.24
N ALA A 38 0.96 0.07 -0.30
CA ALA A 38 2.37 0.36 -0.33
C ALA A 38 2.58 1.83 0.00
N GLY A 39 3.57 2.14 0.84
CA GLY A 39 3.79 3.51 1.27
C GLY A 39 4.99 3.67 2.20
N LEU A 40 5.41 4.93 2.37
CA LEU A 40 6.46 5.31 3.31
C LEU A 40 5.97 5.10 4.73
N VAL A 41 6.83 4.56 5.60
CA VAL A 41 6.47 4.37 7.00
C VAL A 41 6.64 5.67 7.76
N LEU A 42 5.53 6.28 8.17
CA LEU A 42 5.52 7.49 8.98
C LEU A 42 5.70 7.20 10.47
N VAL A 43 4.90 6.25 10.98
CA VAL A 43 4.75 6.03 12.42
C VAL A 43 4.82 4.54 12.72
N ARG A 44 5.46 4.22 13.86
CA ARG A 44 5.47 2.90 14.48
C ARG A 44 5.07 3.05 15.94
N GLN A 45 3.99 2.41 16.33
CA GLN A 45 3.53 2.42 17.72
C GLN A 45 3.41 1.00 18.24
N ARG A 46 3.94 0.78 19.45
CA ARG A 46 3.77 -0.45 20.20
C ARG A 46 3.24 -0.10 21.59
N PRO A 47 1.91 0.02 21.75
CA PRO A 47 1.32 0.37 23.04
C PRO A 47 1.71 -0.65 24.10
N GLY A 48 2.14 -0.19 25.28
CA GLY A 48 2.57 -1.09 26.37
C GLY A 48 1.46 -2.01 26.90
N THR A 49 0.21 -1.64 26.67
CA THR A 49 -0.99 -2.37 27.11
C THR A 49 -1.54 -3.36 26.08
N ALA A 50 -1.09 -3.29 24.81
CA ALA A 50 -1.57 -4.16 23.75
C ALA A 50 -0.65 -5.37 23.59
N LYS A 51 -1.17 -6.58 23.84
CA LYS A 51 -0.45 -7.87 23.82
C LYS A 51 0.28 -8.15 22.49
N GLY A 52 1.46 -7.57 22.30
CA GLY A 52 2.32 -7.80 21.14
C GLY A 52 1.80 -7.22 19.81
N VAL A 53 0.94 -6.20 19.85
CA VAL A 53 0.44 -5.51 18.66
C VAL A 53 1.34 -4.33 18.32
N ILE A 54 1.64 -4.17 17.02
CA ILE A 54 2.32 -3.00 16.47
C ILE A 54 1.38 -2.34 15.47
N PHE A 55 1.29 -1.02 15.54
CA PHE A 55 0.59 -0.20 14.56
C PHE A 55 1.63 0.50 13.69
N LEU A 56 1.42 0.43 12.37
CA LEU A 56 2.18 1.21 11.39
C LEU A 56 1.23 2.19 10.71
N THR A 57 1.72 3.39 10.41
CA THR A 57 1.05 4.30 9.47
C THR A 57 1.92 4.38 8.24
N LEU A 58 1.37 3.96 7.10
CA LEU A 58 1.98 4.11 5.79
C LEU A 58 1.38 5.32 5.09
N GLU A 59 2.16 6.02 4.28
CA GLU A 59 1.69 7.14 3.46
C GLU A 59 2.04 6.92 1.99
N ASP A 60 1.06 7.17 1.13
CA ASP A 60 1.23 7.41 -0.30
C ASP A 60 0.74 8.83 -0.64
N GLU A 61 0.86 9.26 -1.89
CA GLU A 61 0.45 10.59 -2.33
C GLU A 61 -1.06 10.86 -2.19
N THR A 62 -1.86 9.83 -1.93
CA THR A 62 -3.32 9.94 -1.77
C THR A 62 -3.76 9.97 -0.31
N GLY A 63 -2.88 9.67 0.64
CA GLY A 63 -3.15 9.74 2.07
C GLY A 63 -2.47 8.64 2.88
N THR A 64 -3.08 8.27 4.00
CA THR A 64 -2.50 7.31 4.95
C THR A 64 -3.26 5.99 5.03
N ALA A 65 -2.52 4.91 5.23
CA ALA A 65 -3.02 3.58 5.50
C ALA A 65 -2.57 3.11 6.88
N ASN A 66 -3.53 2.81 7.76
CA ASN A 66 -3.25 2.26 9.08
C ASN A 66 -3.11 0.74 9.00
N VAL A 67 -1.97 0.21 9.43
CA VAL A 67 -1.67 -1.22 9.39
C VAL A 67 -1.55 -1.76 10.82
N VAL A 68 -2.23 -2.88 11.08
CA VAL A 68 -2.13 -3.62 12.34
C VAL A 68 -1.27 -4.85 12.13
N VAL A 69 -0.21 -4.98 12.92
CA VAL A 69 0.73 -6.09 12.87
C VAL A 69 0.67 -6.85 14.21
N TRP A 70 0.09 -8.04 14.17
CA TRP A 70 0.04 -8.93 15.33
C TRP A 70 1.38 -9.62 15.59
N ALA A 71 1.62 -10.04 16.83
CA ALA A 71 2.89 -10.61 17.30
C ALA A 71 3.47 -11.68 16.34
N LYS A 72 2.64 -12.65 15.92
CA LYS A 72 3.06 -13.71 14.98
C LYS A 72 3.57 -13.18 13.64
N ILE A 73 2.92 -12.14 13.11
CA ILE A 73 3.32 -11.50 11.84
C ILE A 73 4.57 -10.66 12.06
N TYR A 74 4.64 -9.92 13.17
CA TYR A 74 5.83 -9.17 13.55
C TYR A 74 7.05 -10.08 13.69
N GLU A 75 6.95 -11.21 14.39
CA GLU A 75 8.05 -12.16 14.55
C GLU A 75 8.56 -12.65 13.19
N ARG A 76 7.65 -12.97 12.27
CA ARG A 76 7.98 -13.42 10.92
C ARG A 76 8.65 -12.34 10.07
N PHE A 77 8.21 -11.09 10.19
CA PHE A 77 8.66 -9.97 9.35
C PHE A 77 9.42 -8.90 10.15
N ARG A 78 10.11 -9.31 11.23
CA ARG A 78 10.68 -8.41 12.24
C ARG A 78 11.54 -7.31 11.65
N ARG A 79 12.43 -7.67 10.72
CA ARG A 79 13.35 -6.72 10.08
C ARG A 79 12.58 -5.66 9.28
N ALA A 80 11.60 -6.04 8.47
CA ALA A 80 10.79 -5.11 7.68
C ALA A 80 10.01 -4.16 8.60
N VAL A 81 9.38 -4.69 9.66
CA VAL A 81 8.59 -3.88 10.59
C VAL A 81 9.45 -2.86 11.35
N ILE A 82 10.65 -3.24 11.79
CA ILE A 82 11.53 -2.35 12.56
C ILE A 82 12.20 -1.32 11.65
N ALA A 83 12.78 -1.74 10.53
CA ALA A 83 13.73 -0.93 9.77
C ALA A 83 13.23 -0.42 8.42
N GLY A 84 12.17 -1.01 7.85
CA GLY A 84 11.72 -0.70 6.49
C GLY A 84 11.19 0.72 6.35
N ARG A 85 11.78 1.54 5.48
CA ARG A 85 11.36 2.91 5.20
C ARG A 85 10.20 2.98 4.20
N LEU A 86 10.18 2.04 3.25
CA LEU A 86 9.09 1.84 2.29
C LEU A 86 8.60 0.41 2.45
N LEU A 87 7.31 0.23 2.73
CA LEU A 87 6.73 -1.10 2.92
C LEU A 87 5.62 -1.35 1.93
N ARG A 88 5.54 -2.60 1.45
CA ARG A 88 4.37 -3.15 0.80
C ARG A 88 3.74 -4.17 1.72
N VAL A 89 2.47 -3.99 2.04
CA VAL A 89 1.72 -4.83 2.99
C VAL A 89 0.54 -5.45 2.29
N THR A 90 0.51 -6.78 2.25
CA THR A 90 -0.71 -7.52 1.93
C THR A 90 -1.44 -7.84 3.23
N GLY A 91 -2.74 -7.55 3.28
CA GLY A 91 -3.53 -7.75 4.49
C GLY A 91 -5.03 -7.73 4.24
N ARG A 92 -5.81 -7.79 5.31
CA ARG A 92 -7.28 -7.74 5.27
C ARG A 92 -7.82 -6.47 5.89
N LEU A 93 -8.83 -5.89 5.26
CA LEU A 93 -9.50 -4.73 5.83
C LEU A 93 -10.31 -5.09 7.07
N GLN A 94 -10.14 -4.30 8.12
CA GLN A 94 -11.03 -4.23 9.27
C GLN A 94 -11.53 -2.80 9.41
N ARG A 95 -12.78 -2.66 9.85
CA ARG A 95 -13.42 -1.37 10.11
C ARG A 95 -13.84 -1.36 11.56
N GLU A 96 -13.35 -0.40 12.32
CA GLU A 96 -13.68 -0.25 13.73
C GLU A 96 -13.81 1.25 14.03
N ALA A 97 -14.92 1.64 14.67
CA ALA A 97 -15.19 3.03 15.05
C ALA A 97 -14.97 4.07 13.93
N GLY A 98 -15.27 3.71 12.68
CA GLY A 98 -15.11 4.59 11.51
C GLY A 98 -13.69 4.66 10.92
N VAL A 99 -12.72 3.94 11.51
CA VAL A 99 -11.35 3.85 11.01
C VAL A 99 -11.15 2.56 10.22
N VAL A 100 -10.48 2.65 9.07
CA VAL A 100 -10.08 1.48 8.27
C VAL A 100 -8.66 1.07 8.66
N HIS A 101 -8.49 -0.21 9.00
CA HIS A 101 -7.20 -0.83 9.28
C HIS A 101 -6.93 -1.95 8.28
N VAL A 102 -5.68 -2.09 7.85
CA VAL A 102 -5.17 -3.26 7.14
C VAL A 102 -4.49 -4.18 8.15
N VAL A 103 -5.11 -5.32 8.47
CA VAL A 103 -4.47 -6.35 9.28
C VAL A 103 -3.46 -7.10 8.42
N ALA A 104 -2.18 -6.96 8.75
CA ALA A 104 -1.08 -7.49 7.94
C ALA A 104 -1.05 -9.03 7.92
N GLU A 105 -0.83 -9.59 6.73
CA GLU A 105 -0.56 -11.01 6.51
C GLU A 105 0.85 -11.24 5.95
N VAL A 106 1.30 -10.36 5.05
CA VAL A 106 2.63 -10.35 4.43
C VAL A 106 3.17 -8.93 4.42
N ILE A 107 4.43 -8.76 4.79
CA ILE A 107 5.11 -7.47 4.80
C ILE A 107 6.41 -7.61 4.01
N GLU A 108 6.55 -6.79 2.99
CA GLU A 108 7.73 -6.71 2.13
C GLU A 108 8.44 -5.38 2.40
N ASP A 109 9.74 -5.44 2.62
CA ASP A 109 10.60 -4.25 2.74
C ASP A 109 11.04 -3.82 1.34
N CYS A 110 10.51 -2.69 0.87
CA CYS A 110 10.81 -2.11 -0.44
C CYS A 110 11.80 -0.95 -0.32
N SER A 111 12.48 -0.77 0.81
CA SER A 111 13.38 0.37 1.06
C SER A 111 14.49 0.53 0.02
N ALA A 112 14.93 -0.56 -0.62
CA ALA A 112 15.93 -0.51 -1.68
C ALA A 112 15.50 0.38 -2.86
N LEU A 113 14.19 0.46 -3.15
CA LEU A 113 13.66 1.34 -4.21
C LEU A 113 13.89 2.83 -3.90
N LEU A 114 13.99 3.19 -2.62
CA LEU A 114 14.32 4.56 -2.22
C LEU A 114 15.81 4.85 -2.43
N ASP A 115 16.66 3.84 -2.27
CA ASP A 115 18.10 3.98 -2.50
C ASP A 115 18.39 4.17 -3.99
N ASP A 116 17.62 3.50 -4.86
CA ASP A 116 17.66 3.72 -6.30
C ASP A 116 17.37 5.19 -6.65
N LEU A 117 16.38 5.84 -6.02
CA LEU A 117 16.07 7.26 -6.29
C LEU A 117 17.24 8.20 -5.97
N LEU A 118 18.09 7.83 -5.02
CA LEU A 118 19.27 8.60 -4.61
C LEU A 118 20.50 8.29 -5.48
N ALA A 119 20.44 7.25 -6.30
CA ALA A 119 21.54 6.90 -7.20
C ALA A 119 21.74 8.03 -8.23
N PRO A 120 22.98 8.45 -8.51
CA PRO A 120 23.28 9.55 -9.45
C PRO A 120 22.67 9.38 -10.85
N GLU A 121 22.36 8.15 -11.24
CA GLU A 121 21.82 7.77 -12.56
C GLU A 121 20.30 7.60 -12.59
N ALA A 122 19.60 7.72 -11.46
CA ALA A 122 18.15 7.58 -11.38
C ALA A 122 17.35 8.78 -11.94
N ARG A 123 18.03 9.66 -12.68
CA ARG A 123 17.37 10.58 -13.61
C ARG A 123 16.69 9.75 -14.69
N LEU A 124 15.46 9.35 -14.40
CA LEU A 124 14.40 8.92 -15.29
C LEU A 124 14.89 8.76 -16.73
N ARG A 125 15.33 7.56 -17.12
CA ARG A 125 15.33 7.22 -18.54
C ARG A 125 13.86 7.27 -18.97
N PRO A 126 13.43 8.21 -19.83
CA PRO A 126 12.08 8.13 -20.36
C PRO A 126 11.96 6.80 -21.11
N GLU A 127 11.08 5.92 -20.64
CA GLU A 127 10.62 4.80 -21.47
C GLU A 127 9.95 5.41 -22.71
N GLY A 128 10.61 5.37 -23.87
CA GLY A 128 9.96 5.87 -25.09
C GLY A 128 10.82 6.27 -26.28
N ALA A 129 12.16 6.25 -26.22
CA ALA A 129 12.96 6.39 -27.46
C ALA A 129 12.94 5.06 -28.21
N ARG A 130 11.82 4.75 -28.88
CA ARG A 130 11.83 3.78 -29.98
C ARG A 130 12.82 4.30 -31.00
N ALA A 131 13.97 3.62 -31.11
CA ALA A 131 14.84 3.73 -32.27
C ALA A 131 14.02 3.26 -33.48
N GLY A 132 13.53 4.22 -34.25
CA GLY A 132 12.65 3.96 -35.37
C GLY A 132 12.15 5.25 -35.96
N ASP A 133 13.07 6.05 -36.50
CA ASP A 133 12.91 6.64 -37.83
C ASP A 133 14.19 7.39 -38.22
N GLN A 134 14.87 6.95 -39.27
CA GLN A 134 15.74 7.81 -40.05
C GLN A 134 15.73 7.31 -41.50
N PRO A 135 15.14 8.06 -42.45
CA PRO A 135 15.37 7.80 -43.87
C PRO A 135 16.81 8.13 -44.27
#